data_AF-A0A183EJE1-F1
#
_entry.id   AF-A0A183EJE1-F1
#
_cell.length_a   1.000
_cell.length_b   1.000
_cell.length_c   1.000
_cell.angle_alpha   90.00
_cell.angle_beta   90.00
_cell.angle_gamma   90.00
#
_symmetry.space_group_name_H-M   'P 1'
#
loop_
_entity.id
_entity.type
_entity.pdbx_description
1 polymer ?
#
loop_
_entity_poly.entity_id
_entity_poly.type
_entity_poly.pdbx_seq_one_letter_code
_entity_poly.pdbx_strand_id
1 'polypeptide(L)'
;MCTAEDRRYGVNYRCQRRAVTFCLSAVPEQWFCSIHSEMLHQHRLCLICQAFCTEGELRVCNEYGVQHWMHDDCYHLSGNMCCHCNTLYSAVTGRICYPYKVSFLSPGHLAYCFGSVPITG
;
A
#
# COMPACT_ATOMS: atom_id res chain seq x y z
N MET A 1 16.66 9.37 -9.77
CA MET A 1 16.52 8.09 -9.04
C MET A 1 15.12 8.00 -8.46
N CYS A 2 14.57 6.80 -8.25
CA CYS A 2 13.27 6.65 -7.59
C CYS A 2 13.33 7.26 -6.18
N THR A 3 12.32 8.05 -5.81
CA THR A 3 12.21 8.71 -4.50
C THR A 3 11.36 7.93 -3.50
N ALA A 4 10.78 6.80 -3.91
CA ALA A 4 9.95 5.97 -3.05
C ALA A 4 10.72 5.37 -1.86
N GLU A 5 10.02 5.29 -0.74
CA GLU A 5 10.38 4.43 0.40
C GLU A 5 9.40 3.27 0.48
N ASP A 6 9.92 2.05 0.57
CA ASP A 6 9.13 0.85 0.89
C ASP A 6 9.21 0.62 2.40
N ARG A 7 8.07 0.44 3.07
CA ARG A 7 8.10 -0.01 4.46
C ARG A 7 7.77 -1.50 4.52
N ARG A 8 8.64 -2.25 5.19
CA ARG A 8 8.55 -3.71 5.35
C ARG A 8 8.79 -4.06 6.80
N TYR A 9 7.80 -4.68 7.44
CA TYR A 9 7.85 -5.07 8.86
C TYR A 9 8.31 -3.92 9.77
N GLY A 10 7.80 -2.71 9.51
CA GLY A 10 8.13 -1.51 10.29
C GLY A 10 9.38 -0.74 9.86
N VAL A 11 10.24 -1.29 8.99
CA VAL A 11 11.50 -0.68 8.55
C VAL A 11 11.36 -0.06 7.16
N ASN A 12 11.87 1.16 6.96
CA ASN A 12 11.86 1.86 5.67
C ASN A 12 13.10 1.53 4.84
N TYR A 13 12.90 1.28 3.56
CA TYR A 13 13.93 1.00 2.56
C TYR A 13 13.77 1.94 1.38
N ARG A 14 14.80 2.72 1.08
CA ARG A 14 14.79 3.60 -0.08
C ARG A 14 14.96 2.80 -1.38
N CYS A 15 14.10 3.05 -2.35
CA CYS A 15 14.22 2.45 -3.67
C CYS A 15 15.50 2.93 -4.38
N GLN A 16 16.26 1.98 -4.94
CA GLN A 16 17.49 2.25 -5.69
C GLN A 16 17.30 2.17 -7.21
N ARG A 17 16.05 2.05 -7.69
CA ARG A 17 15.76 1.92 -9.12
C ARG A 17 15.80 3.27 -9.82
N ARG A 18 16.02 3.24 -11.14
CA ARG A 18 15.89 4.43 -11.99
C ARG A 18 14.42 4.86 -12.04
N ALA A 19 14.19 6.16 -11.86
CA ALA A 19 12.87 6.74 -12.05
C ALA A 19 12.54 6.89 -13.53
N VAL A 20 11.27 6.70 -13.87
CA VAL A 20 10.74 6.80 -15.24
C VAL A 20 9.46 7.64 -15.31
N THR A 21 8.76 7.84 -14.19
CA THR A 21 7.52 8.62 -14.12
C THR A 21 7.68 9.75 -13.11
N PHE A 22 7.09 10.90 -13.43
CA PHE A 22 6.98 12.05 -12.54
C PHE A 22 5.55 12.17 -12.02
N CYS A 23 5.38 12.34 -10.71
CA CYS A 23 4.07 12.54 -10.08
C CYS A 23 4.01 13.90 -9.37
N LEU A 24 3.19 14.81 -9.91
CA LEU A 24 2.95 16.16 -9.40
C LEU A 24 2.05 16.23 -8.15
N SER A 25 1.29 15.16 -7.86
CA SER A 25 0.29 15.16 -6.79
C SER A 25 0.90 14.99 -5.38
N ALA A 26 2.19 14.65 -5.28
CA ALA A 26 2.91 14.61 -4.02
C ALA A 26 3.69 15.91 -3.84
N VAL A 27 3.54 16.56 -2.67
CA VAL A 27 4.39 17.68 -2.25
C VAL A 27 5.30 17.14 -1.14
N PRO A 28 6.64 17.13 -1.31
CA PRO A 28 7.41 17.59 -2.46
C PRO A 28 7.26 16.68 -3.69
N GLU A 29 7.56 17.21 -4.89
CA GLU A 29 7.52 16.46 -6.15
C GLU A 29 8.26 15.12 -6.06
N GLN A 30 7.62 14.03 -6.52
CA GLN A 30 8.19 12.68 -6.43
C GLN A 30 8.40 12.03 -7.80
N TRP A 31 9.48 11.24 -7.88
CA TRP A 31 9.90 10.54 -9.08
C TRP A 31 9.87 9.04 -8.81
N PHE A 32 9.10 8.30 -9.59
CA PHE A 32 8.89 6.87 -9.34
C PHE A 32 9.45 6.00 -10.46
N CYS A 33 9.98 4.83 -10.07
CA CYS A 33 10.20 3.74 -11.02
C CYS A 33 8.85 3.14 -11.43
N SER A 34 8.82 2.34 -12.51
CA SER A 34 7.56 1.77 -13.02
C SER A 34 6.75 1.02 -11.96
N ILE A 35 7.41 0.30 -11.05
CA ILE A 35 6.75 -0.41 -9.95
C ILE A 35 6.05 0.55 -9.00
N HIS A 36 6.76 1.58 -8.54
CA HIS A 36 6.20 2.53 -7.58
C HIS A 36 5.09 3.38 -8.19
N SER A 37 5.20 3.70 -9.48
CA SER A 37 4.12 4.34 -10.22
C SER A 37 2.86 3.46 -10.25
N GLU A 38 3.00 2.16 -10.52
CA GLU A 38 1.86 1.23 -10.50
C GLU A 38 1.25 1.09 -9.11
N MET A 39 2.10 0.91 -8.09
CA MET A 39 1.66 0.83 -6.70
C MET A 39 0.93 2.10 -6.23
N LEU A 40 1.35 3.28 -6.72
CA LEU A 40 0.69 4.53 -6.41
C LEU A 40 -0.75 4.55 -6.95
N HIS A 41 -0.95 4.11 -8.19
CA HIS A 41 -2.28 3.98 -8.79
C HIS A 41 -3.14 2.91 -8.10
N GLN A 42 -2.52 1.92 -7.44
CA GLN A 42 -3.21 0.93 -6.61
C GLN A 42 -3.45 1.40 -5.17
N HIS A 43 -3.22 2.69 -4.88
CA HIS A 43 -3.41 3.32 -3.56
C HIS A 43 -2.61 2.59 -2.46
N ARG A 44 -1.38 2.20 -2.80
CA ARG A 44 -0.44 1.54 -1.87
C ARG A 44 0.52 2.48 -1.15
N LEU A 45 0.52 3.77 -1.46
CA LEU A 45 1.27 4.77 -0.69
C LEU A 45 0.49 5.10 0.59
N CYS A 46 1.04 4.80 1.76
CA CYS A 46 0.39 5.18 3.02
C CYS A 46 0.51 6.70 3.22
N LEU A 47 -0.62 7.41 3.27
CA LEU A 47 -0.64 8.88 3.38
C LEU A 47 -0.23 9.41 4.76
N ILE A 48 -0.10 8.53 5.77
CA ILE A 48 0.42 8.88 7.10
C ILE A 48 1.95 8.91 7.12
N CYS A 49 2.61 7.82 6.72
CA CYS A 49 4.06 7.69 6.81
C CYS A 49 4.80 7.93 5.50
N GLN A 50 4.09 8.20 4.39
CA GLN A 50 4.63 8.46 3.05
C GLN A 50 5.52 7.33 2.51
N ALA A 51 5.28 6.09 2.95
CA ALA A 51 5.97 4.89 2.49
C ALA A 51 4.99 3.91 1.83
N PHE A 52 5.47 3.17 0.83
CA PHE A 52 4.70 2.17 0.12
C PHE A 52 4.49 0.91 0.96
N CYS A 53 3.24 0.48 1.02
CA CYS A 53 2.77 -0.73 1.66
C CYS A 53 3.17 -1.94 0.79
N THR A 54 4.37 -2.44 1.00
CA THR A 54 4.93 -3.56 0.21
C THR A 54 4.79 -4.89 0.93
N GLU A 55 5.04 -4.94 2.24
CA GLU A 55 5.07 -6.17 3.04
C GLU A 55 4.78 -5.88 4.52
N GLY A 56 4.30 -6.89 5.25
CA GLY A 56 4.09 -6.84 6.70
C GLY A 56 2.61 -6.79 7.10
N GLU A 57 2.36 -6.20 8.27
CA GLU A 57 1.01 -6.06 8.84
C GLU A 57 0.37 -4.77 8.31
N LEU A 58 -0.65 -4.97 7.47
CA LEU A 58 -1.31 -3.91 6.73
C LEU A 58 -2.81 -3.92 7.05
N ARG A 59 -3.44 -2.80 6.76
CA ARG A 59 -4.88 -2.61 6.80
C ARG A 59 -5.36 -2.26 5.40
N VAL A 60 -6.46 -2.87 5.00
CA VAL A 60 -7.06 -2.68 3.68
C VAL A 60 -8.50 -2.22 3.86
N CYS A 61 -8.76 -0.98 3.47
CA CYS A 61 -10.10 -0.44 3.32
C CYS A 61 -10.57 -0.69 1.89
N ASN A 62 -11.82 -1.16 1.72
CA ASN A 62 -12.44 -1.31 0.40
C ASN A 62 -13.58 -0.29 0.28
N GLU A 63 -13.36 0.77 -0.47
CA GLU A 63 -14.33 1.86 -0.66
C GLU A 63 -14.68 1.93 -2.15
N TYR A 64 -15.96 1.78 -2.49
CA TYR A 64 -16.45 1.75 -3.89
C TYR A 64 -15.68 0.78 -4.83
N GLY A 65 -15.23 -0.36 -4.32
CA GLY A 65 -14.46 -1.34 -5.08
C GLY A 65 -12.99 -0.99 -5.28
N VAL A 66 -12.50 0.10 -4.69
CA VAL A 66 -11.08 0.49 -4.67
C VAL A 66 -10.46 0.08 -3.34
N GLN A 67 -9.27 -0.52 -3.42
CA GLN A 67 -8.52 -0.95 -2.23
C GLN A 67 -7.56 0.14 -1.78
N HIS A 68 -7.66 0.54 -0.51
CA HIS A 68 -6.80 1.52 0.13
C HIS A 68 -5.91 0.82 1.14
N TRP A 69 -4.59 0.84 0.89
CA TRP A 69 -3.63 0.16 1.74
C TRP A 69 -2.95 1.15 2.69
N MET A 70 -2.77 0.70 3.93
CA MET A 70 -2.02 1.43 4.96
C MET A 70 -1.37 0.44 5.93
N HIS A 71 -0.36 0.90 6.66
CA HIS A 71 0.24 0.11 7.72
C HIS A 71 -0.69 0.05 8.94
N ASP A 72 -0.66 -1.06 9.66
CA ASP A 72 -1.51 -1.27 10.84
C ASP A 72 -1.30 -0.19 11.91
N ASP A 73 -0.04 0.13 12.21
CA ASP A 73 0.32 1.19 13.14
C ASP A 73 -0.13 2.58 12.66
N CYS A 74 0.01 2.87 11.36
CA CYS A 74 -0.50 4.10 10.76
C CYS A 74 -2.02 4.24 10.85
N TYR A 75 -2.76 3.13 10.71
CA TYR A 75 -4.21 3.11 10.85
C TYR A 75 -4.66 3.38 12.29
N HIS A 76 -3.93 2.86 13.27
CA HIS A 76 -4.20 3.16 14.67
C HIS A 76 -3.84 4.61 15.03
N LEU A 77 -2.74 5.15 14.49
CA LEU A 77 -2.36 6.57 14.64
C LEU A 77 -3.39 7.53 14.04
N SER A 78 -4.10 7.13 12.98
CA SER A 78 -5.21 7.93 12.40
C SER A 78 -6.54 7.76 13.12
N GLY A 79 -6.58 7.12 14.29
CA GLY A 79 -7.82 6.89 15.04
C GLY A 79 -8.74 5.84 14.41
N ASN A 80 -8.16 4.81 13.76
CA ASN A 80 -8.87 3.77 13.02
C ASN A 80 -9.64 4.31 11.80
N MET A 81 -9.10 5.35 11.16
CA MET A 81 -9.63 5.92 9.93
C MET A 81 -8.74 5.56 8.74
N CYS A 82 -9.36 5.23 7.60
CA CYS A 82 -8.62 5.05 6.35
C CYS A 82 -7.90 6.35 5.98
N CYS A 83 -6.57 6.33 5.84
CA CYS A 83 -5.80 7.52 5.48
C CYS A 83 -6.03 8.05 4.06
N HIS A 84 -6.78 7.31 3.22
CA HIS A 84 -7.10 7.70 1.84
C HIS A 84 -8.48 8.33 1.70
N CYS A 85 -9.50 7.76 2.36
CA CYS A 85 -10.89 8.20 2.24
C CYS A 85 -11.53 8.67 3.54
N ASN A 86 -10.81 8.62 4.66
CA ASN A 86 -11.27 9.00 6.01
C ASN A 86 -12.47 8.18 6.54
N THR A 87 -12.87 7.10 5.88
CA THR A 87 -13.91 6.19 6.41
C THR A 87 -13.39 5.52 7.70
N LEU A 88 -14.19 5.59 8.77
CA LEU A 88 -13.88 5.05 10.09
C LEU A 88 -14.19 3.55 10.17
N TYR A 89 -13.33 2.77 10.82
CA TYR A 89 -13.49 1.31 11.03
C TYR A 89 -13.68 0.49 9.75
N SER A 90 -13.29 1.01 8.59
CA SER A 90 -13.51 0.39 7.29
C SER A 90 -12.42 -0.59 6.86
N ALA A 91 -11.30 -0.64 7.59
CA ALA A 91 -10.13 -1.39 7.19
C ALA A 91 -10.00 -2.73 7.93
N VAL A 92 -9.89 -3.81 7.19
CA VAL A 92 -9.62 -5.16 7.72
C VAL A 92 -8.13 -5.47 7.68
N THR A 93 -7.68 -6.41 8.52
CA THR A 93 -6.28 -6.88 8.49
C THR A 93 -5.98 -7.51 7.14
N GLY A 94 -5.00 -6.96 6.43
CA GLY A 94 -4.41 -7.54 5.23
C GLY A 94 -2.97 -7.94 5.49
N ARG A 95 -2.54 -9.08 4.94
CA ARG A 95 -1.14 -9.50 4.99
C ARG A 95 -0.60 -9.62 3.57
N ILE A 96 0.50 -8.92 3.30
CA ILE A 96 1.31 -9.15 2.11
C ILE A 96 2.61 -9.82 2.57
N CYS A 97 2.76 -11.10 2.22
CA CYS A 97 3.88 -11.93 2.66
C CYS A 97 5.07 -11.95 1.69
N TYR A 98 4.91 -11.40 0.49
CA TYR A 98 5.97 -11.36 -0.52
C TYR A 98 6.09 -9.97 -1.14
N PRO A 99 7.31 -9.52 -1.47
CA PRO A 99 7.52 -8.24 -2.15
C PRO A 99 6.67 -8.19 -3.40
N TYR A 100 6.04 -7.03 -3.66
CA TYR A 100 5.32 -6.78 -4.89
C TYR A 100 6.23 -7.09 -6.09
N LYS A 101 5.99 -8.23 -6.74
CA LYS A 101 6.64 -8.61 -8.00
C LYS A 101 5.73 -8.15 -9.10
N VAL A 102 6.28 -7.41 -10.07
CA VAL A 102 5.62 -7.17 -11.36
C VAL A 102 5.36 -8.54 -11.96
N SER A 103 4.13 -9.00 -11.80
CA SER A 103 3.67 -10.20 -12.47
C SER A 103 3.16 -9.68 -13.80
N PHE A 104 3.86 -9.98 -14.89
CA PHE A 104 3.25 -9.96 -16.22
C PHE A 104 2.22 -11.09 -16.28
N LEU A 105 1.15 -10.95 -15.52
CA LEU A 105 0.06 -11.90 -15.45
C LEU A 105 -1.23 -11.09 -15.46
N SER A 106 -2.07 -11.47 -16.41
CA SER A 106 -3.43 -11.04 -16.70
C SER A 106 -4.21 -10.56 -15.47
N PRO A 107 -5.16 -9.62 -15.63
CA PRO A 107 -5.94 -9.10 -14.52
C PRO A 107 -6.68 -10.25 -13.82
N GLY A 108 -6.29 -10.60 -12.60
CA GLY A 108 -7.01 -11.62 -11.81
C GLY A 108 -6.25 -12.40 -10.73
N HIS A 109 -4.92 -12.34 -10.64
CA HIS A 109 -4.21 -13.17 -9.65
C HIS A 109 -3.12 -12.40 -8.88
N LEU A 110 -3.54 -11.63 -7.87
CA LEU A 110 -2.68 -11.38 -6.71
C LEU A 110 -2.85 -12.58 -5.76
N ALA A 111 -1.75 -13.24 -5.42
CA ALA A 111 -1.75 -14.30 -4.41
C ALA A 111 -2.02 -13.67 -3.03
N TYR A 112 -3.29 -13.60 -2.65
CA TYR A 112 -3.69 -13.20 -1.32
C TYR A 112 -3.52 -14.39 -0.36
N CYS A 113 -2.69 -14.24 0.67
CA CYS A 113 -2.83 -15.06 1.86
C CYS A 113 -3.93 -14.43 2.71
N PHE A 114 -5.20 -14.64 2.34
CA PHE A 114 -6.29 -14.41 3.28
C PHE A 114 -6.14 -15.45 4.39
N GLY A 115 -5.74 -15.00 5.58
CA GLY A 115 -6.01 -15.75 6.80
C GLY A 115 -7.53 -15.80 6.93
N SER A 116 -8.12 -16.95 6.63
CA SER A 116 -9.54 -17.22 6.80
C SER A 116 -9.90 -16.99 8.26
N VAL A 117 -10.56 -15.88 8.57
CA VAL A 117 -11.29 -15.76 9.83
C VAL A 117 -12.61 -16.50 9.61
N PRO A 118 -12.91 -17.59 10.35
CA PRO A 118 -14.18 -18.28 10.21
C PRO A 118 -15.31 -17.32 10.64
N ILE A 119 -16.28 -17.11 9.76
CA ILE A 119 -17.56 -16.49 10.13
C ILE A 119 -18.33 -17.56 10.90
N THR A 120 -18.41 -17.43 12.23
CA THR A 120 -19.41 -18.13 13.05
C THR A 120 -20.56 -17.18 13.31
N GLY A 121 -21.75 -17.54 12.83
CA GLY A 121 -23.01 -16.82 13.03
C GLY A 121 -24.00 -17.15 11.94
#